data_AF-A0A960R6T2-F1
#
_entry.id   AF-A0A960R6T2-F1
#
_cell.length_a   1.000
_cell.length_b   1.000
_cell.length_c   1.000
_cell.angle_alpha   90.00
_cell.angle_beta   90.00
_cell.angle_gamma   90.00
#
_symmetry.space_group_name_H-M   'P 1'
#
loop_
_entity.id
_entity.type
_entity.pdbx_description
1 polymer ?
#
loop_
_entity_poly.entity_id
_entity_poly.type
_entity_poly.pdbx_seq_one_letter_code
_entity_poly.pdbx_strand_id
1 'polypeptide(L)' 'MKFTVDLEDATVESLMRVTGIRKKGPAVAKAAVEFLKREMAREFAARVMEGEFEDYPLTNEELENLRSVER' A
#
# COMPACT_ATOMS: atom_id res chain seq x y z
N MET A 1 6.61 18.37 11.99
CA MET A 1 6.47 19.36 10.91
C MET A 1 5.05 19.91 10.91
N LYS A 2 4.84 21.22 10.75
CA LYS A 2 3.52 21.85 10.60
C LYS A 2 3.51 22.61 9.28
N PHE A 3 2.45 22.44 8.51
CA PHE A 3 2.24 23.11 7.23
C PHE A 3 0.73 23.29 7.03
N THR A 4 0.36 24.21 6.14
CA THR A 4 -1.03 24.52 5.80
C THR A 4 -1.33 24.00 4.40
N VAL A 5 -2.47 23.36 4.23
CA VAL A 5 -3.00 22.93 2.93
C VAL A 5 -4.46 23.33 2.84
N ASP A 6 -4.86 23.79 1.66
CA ASP A 6 -6.26 24.06 1.36
C ASP A 6 -6.90 22.79 0.79
N LEU A 7 -8.03 22.41 1.39
CA LEU A 7 -8.80 21.22 1.04
C LEU A 7 -10.28 21.59 1.06
N GLU A 8 -11.05 21.02 0.13
CA GLU A 8 -12.50 21.14 0.18
C GLU A 8 -13.06 20.48 1.43
N ASP A 9 -14.04 21.11 2.08
CA ASP A 9 -14.65 20.57 3.30
C ASP A 9 -15.26 19.18 3.07
N ALA A 10 -15.89 18.95 1.90
CA ALA A 10 -16.43 17.65 1.52
C ALA A 10 -15.36 16.55 1.46
N THR A 11 -14.15 16.89 1.04
CA THR A 11 -13.01 15.97 1.03
C THR A 11 -12.60 15.64 2.47
N VAL A 12 -12.49 16.63 3.35
CA VAL A 12 -12.11 16.41 4.76
C VAL A 12 -13.17 15.58 5.49
N GLU A 13 -14.45 15.83 5.27
CA GLU A 13 -15.54 15.03 5.83
C GLU A 13 -15.48 13.56 5.37
N SER A 14 -15.19 13.35 4.09
CA SER A 14 -15.02 12.01 3.53
C SER A 14 -13.82 11.30 4.18
N LEU A 15 -12.69 11.99 4.34
CA LEU A 15 -11.51 11.45 5.03
C LEU A 15 -11.82 11.09 6.48
N MET A 16 -12.53 11.95 7.21
CA MET A 16 -12.95 11.68 8.59
C MET A 16 -13.86 10.45 8.69
N ARG A 17 -14.79 10.29 7.74
CA ARG A 17 -15.68 9.12 7.65
C ARG A 17 -14.89 7.84 7.36
N VAL A 18 -14.03 7.85 6.36
CA VAL A 18 -13.23 6.67 5.95
C VAL A 18 -12.23 6.27 7.02
N THR A 19 -11.56 7.24 7.66
CA THR A 19 -10.55 6.97 8.68
C THR A 19 -11.12 6.62 10.05
N GLY A 20 -12.41 6.94 10.29
CA GLY A 20 -13.09 6.85 11.58
C GLY A 20 -12.67 7.92 12.59
N ILE A 21 -11.93 8.94 12.15
CA ILE A 21 -11.33 9.96 13.02
C ILE A 21 -12.15 11.24 12.98
N ARG A 22 -12.56 11.72 14.15
CA ARG A 22 -13.39 12.95 14.30
C ARG A 22 -12.63 14.26 14.15
N LYS A 23 -11.29 14.26 14.24
CA LYS A 23 -10.47 15.47 14.15
C LYS A 23 -9.88 15.59 12.73
N LYS A 24 -10.06 16.76 12.08
CA LYS A 24 -9.61 17.04 10.71
C LYS A 24 -8.12 16.68 10.49
N GLY A 25 -7.21 17.29 11.26
CA GLY A 25 -5.76 17.08 11.10
C GLY A 25 -5.32 15.61 11.23
N PRO A 26 -5.70 14.90 12.32
CA PRO A 26 -5.40 13.48 12.46
C PRO A 26 -6.01 12.59 11.37
N ALA A 27 -7.20 12.90 10.86
CA ALA A 27 -7.80 12.17 9.74
C ALA A 27 -6.96 12.32 8.45
N VAL A 28 -6.57 13.55 8.10
CA VAL A 28 -5.71 13.84 6.94
C VAL A 28 -4.35 13.17 7.08
N ALA A 29 -3.73 13.26 8.25
CA ALA A 29 -2.43 12.63 8.51
C ALA A 29 -2.48 11.11 8.34
N LYS A 30 -3.52 10.46 8.88
CA LYS A 30 -3.71 9.01 8.71
C LYS A 30 -3.92 8.65 7.24
N ALA A 31 -4.75 9.40 6.52
CA ALA A 31 -5.02 9.16 5.12
C ALA A 31 -3.74 9.25 4.26
N ALA A 32 -2.90 10.26 4.50
CA ALA A 32 -1.62 10.42 3.80
C ALA A 32 -0.67 9.24 4.04
N VAL A 33 -0.56 8.77 5.29
CA VAL A 33 0.28 7.61 5.63
C VAL A 33 -0.24 6.33 4.97
N GLU A 34 -1.56 6.11 4.99
CA GLU A 34 -2.16 4.93 4.36
C GLU A 34 -2.04 4.96 2.84
N PHE A 35 -2.10 6.14 2.22
CA PHE A 35 -1.81 6.29 0.79
C PHE A 35 -0.38 5.83 0.46
N LEU A 36 0.62 6.32 1.20
CA LEU A 36 2.02 5.93 1.00
C LEU A 36 2.22 4.42 1.15
N LYS A 37 1.65 3.80 2.19
CA LYS A 37 1.75 2.34 2.38
C LYS A 37 1.17 1.56 1.20
N ARG A 38 0.06 2.02 0.63
CA ARG A 38 -0.58 1.36 -0.53
C ARG A 38 0.26 1.50 -1.79
N GLU A 39 0.86 2.66 -2.04
CA GLU A 39 1.81 2.82 -3.15
C GLU A 39 3.03 1.93 -2.96
N MET A 40 3.64 1.92 -1.77
CA MET A 40 4.78 1.04 -1.47
C MET A 40 4.43 -0.44 -1.66
N ALA A 41 3.25 -0.88 -1.23
CA ALA A 41 2.81 -2.26 -1.43
C ALA A 41 2.61 -2.61 -2.92
N ARG A 42 2.09 -1.68 -3.72
CA ARG A 42 1.96 -1.85 -5.19
C ARG A 42 3.31 -1.96 -5.87
N GLU A 43 4.22 -1.04 -5.57
CA GLU A 43 5.58 -1.05 -6.12
C GLU A 43 6.31 -2.33 -5.72
N PHE A 44 6.23 -2.71 -4.45
CA PHE A 44 6.83 -3.95 -3.98
C PHE A 44 6.29 -5.18 -4.73
N ALA A 45 4.97 -5.28 -4.89
CA ALA A 45 4.36 -6.38 -5.62
C ALA A 45 4.80 -6.42 -7.10
N ALA A 46 4.93 -5.26 -7.75
CA ALA A 46 5.43 -5.19 -9.13
C ALA A 46 6.87 -5.73 -9.23
N ARG A 47 7.75 -5.29 -8.32
CA ARG A 47 9.15 -5.74 -8.26
C ARG A 47 9.28 -7.24 -8.00
N VAL A 48 8.39 -7.81 -7.17
CA VAL A 48 8.31 -9.26 -6.97
C VAL A 48 7.93 -9.97 -8.27
N MET A 49 6.93 -9.48 -9.00
CA MET A 49 6.51 -10.09 -10.27
C MET A 49 7.56 -9.95 -11.38
N GLU A 50 8.36 -8.89 -11.35
CA GLU A 50 9.47 -8.66 -12.28
C GLU A 50 10.73 -9.47 -11.94
N GLY A 51 10.73 -10.19 -10.81
CA GLY A 51 11.86 -11.03 -10.39
C GLY A 51 13.06 -10.22 -9.90
N GLU A 52 12.86 -8.98 -9.42
CA GLU A 52 13.96 -8.12 -8.94
C GLU A 52 14.63 -8.61 -7.65
N PHE A 53 14.04 -9.57 -6.94
CA PHE A 53 14.56 -10.05 -5.66
C PHE A 53 15.37 -11.35 -5.83
N GLU A 54 16.69 -11.25 -5.72
CA GLU A 54 17.64 -12.37 -5.83
C GLU A 54 17.41 -13.46 -4.76
N ASP A 55 16.84 -13.10 -3.61
CA ASP A 55 16.55 -14.01 -2.49
C ASP A 55 15.40 -15.00 -2.78
N TYR A 56 14.67 -14.82 -3.88
CA TYR A 56 13.65 -15.74 -4.37
C TYR A 56 14.16 -16.42 -5.65
N PRO A 57 15.02 -17.45 -5.53
CA PRO A 57 15.78 -18.01 -6.65
C PRO A 57 14.91 -18.81 -7.64
N LEU A 58 13.63 -19.01 -7.33
CA LEU A 58 12.70 -19.79 -8.15
C LEU A 58 11.64 -18.86 -8.73
N THR A 59 11.46 -18.93 -10.03
CA THR A 59 10.30 -18.36 -10.72
C THR A 59 9.01 -19.07 -10.30
N ASN A 60 7.85 -18.43 -10.52
CA ASN A 60 6.55 -19.07 -10.23
C ASN A 60 6.39 -20.42 -10.94
N GLU A 61 6.88 -20.56 -12.17
CA GLU A 61 6.78 -21.80 -12.94
C GLU A 61 7.65 -22.92 -12.35
N GLU A 62 8.86 -22.60 -11.90
CA GLU A 62 9.74 -23.55 -11.20
C GLU A 62 9.16 -23.99 -9.84
N LEU A 63 8.52 -23.07 -9.11
CA LEU A 63 7.86 -23.37 -7.83
C LEU A 63 6.66 -24.33 -8.00
N GLU A 64 5.81 -24.09 -9.01
CA GLU A 64 4.65 -24.94 -9.29
C GLU A 64 5.07 -26.34 -9.76
N ASN A 65 6.13 -26.44 -10.57
CA ASN A 65 6.69 -27.71 -11.02
C ASN A 65 7.19 -28.57 -9.84
N LEU A 66 7.87 -27.98 -8.84
CA LEU A 66 8.28 -28.68 -7.62
C LEU A 66 7.07 -29.22 -6.84
N ARG A 67 6.00 -28.42 -6.71
CA ARG A 67 4.77 -28.82 -6.01
C ARG A 67 4.01 -29.95 -6.69
N SER A 68 4.07 -30.04 -8.03
CA SER A 68 3.41 -31.11 -8.78
C SER A 68 4.13 -32.46 -8.69
N VAL A 69 5.42 -32.49 -8.32
CA VAL A 69 6.19 -33.73 -8.17
C VAL A 69 5.99 -34.36 -6.77
N GLU A 70 5.55 -33.58 -5.77
CA GLU A 70 5.30 -34.07 -4.40
C GLU A 70 3.89 -34.66 -4.17
N ARG A 71 3.02 -34.75 -5.20
CA ARG A 71 1.69 -35.37 -5.10
C ARG A 71 1.62 -36.77 -5.70
#